data_AF-C8PHS7-F1
#
_entry.id   AF-C8PHS7-F1
#
_cell.length_a   1.000
_cell.length_b   1.000
_cell.length_c   1.000
_cell.angle_alpha   90.00
_cell.angle_beta   90.00
_cell.angle_gamma   90.00
#
_symmetry.space_group_name_H-M   'P 1'
#
loop_
_entity.id
_entity.type
_entity.pdbx_description
1 polymer ?
#
loop_
_entity_poly.entity_id
_entity_poly.type
_entity_poly.pdbx_seq_one_letter_code
_entity_poly.pdbx_strand_id
1 'polypeptide(L)'
;MDFFTDWQEFDAAGATVKFYKKSQGGVEYIGFDSRKCVPPEPMVNALVALNFVKDETKKVVMVNHKFPMGLIPKIESKFDIAREDLDGDAVKLTISLKPGAVNEGFDTDAKCHG
;
A
#
# COMPACT_ATOMS: atom_id res chain seq x y z
N MET A 1 -15.11 8.82 -6.79
CA MET A 1 -14.62 9.32 -5.49
C MET A 1 -13.11 9.26 -5.52
N ASP A 2 -12.49 10.42 -5.29
CA ASP A 2 -11.04 10.56 -5.15
C ASP A 2 -10.70 10.47 -3.66
N PHE A 3 -9.84 9.52 -3.29
CA PHE A 3 -9.53 9.22 -1.89
C PHE A 3 -8.41 10.09 -1.30
N PHE A 4 -7.67 10.80 -2.16
CA PHE A 4 -6.41 11.47 -1.80
C PHE A 4 -6.39 12.96 -2.19
N THR A 5 -7.55 13.60 -2.33
CA THR A 5 -7.67 15.00 -2.81
C THR A 5 -6.89 16.01 -1.94
N ASP A 6 -6.86 15.82 -0.62
CA ASP A 6 -6.14 16.70 0.32
C ASP A 6 -4.74 16.19 0.69
N TRP A 7 -4.17 15.30 -0.13
CA TRP A 7 -2.87 14.70 0.12
C TRP A 7 -1.86 15.22 -0.89
N GLN A 8 -0.59 15.29 -0.47
CA GLN A 8 0.49 15.74 -1.34
C GLN A 8 0.92 14.62 -2.28
N GLU A 9 0.78 14.81 -3.60
CA GLU A 9 1.32 13.87 -4.60
C GLU A 9 2.86 13.84 -4.55
N PHE A 10 3.46 12.66 -4.78
CA PHE A 10 4.89 12.50 -4.93
C PHE A 10 5.23 11.32 -5.85
N ASP A 11 6.43 11.35 -6.44
CA ASP A 11 6.93 10.26 -7.27
C ASP A 11 7.48 9.12 -6.41
N ALA A 12 6.88 7.93 -6.54
CA ALA A 12 7.39 6.70 -5.95
C ALA A 12 8.12 5.89 -7.03
N ALA A 13 9.44 5.77 -6.92
CA ALA A 13 10.24 5.00 -7.87
C ALA A 13 9.73 3.54 -7.93
N GLY A 14 9.50 3.04 -9.15
CA GLY A 14 8.98 1.69 -9.41
C GLY A 14 7.44 1.57 -9.33
N ALA A 15 6.72 2.65 -8.98
CA ALA A 15 5.26 2.66 -9.06
C ALA A 15 4.75 2.91 -10.48
N THR A 16 3.57 2.37 -10.80
CA THR A 16 2.84 2.62 -12.05
C THR A 16 1.65 3.57 -11.87
N VAL A 17 1.36 3.97 -10.63
CA VAL A 17 0.30 4.91 -10.26
C VAL A 17 0.85 6.09 -9.47
N LYS A 18 0.05 7.14 -9.35
CA LYS A 18 0.36 8.29 -8.49
C LYS A 18 0.32 7.88 -7.02
N PHE A 19 1.31 8.36 -6.28
CA PHE A 19 1.40 8.20 -4.83
C PHE A 19 1.14 9.52 -4.14
N TYR A 20 0.57 9.43 -2.95
CA TYR A 20 0.13 10.57 -2.15
C TYR A 20 0.63 10.42 -0.72
N LYS A 21 0.92 11.52 -0.04
CA LYS A 21 1.29 11.49 1.38
C LYS A 21 0.55 12.53 2.20
N LYS A 22 0.33 12.20 3.47
CA LYS A 22 -0.28 13.11 4.45
C LYS A 22 0.29 12.82 5.83
N SER A 23 0.68 13.86 6.56
CA SER A 23 1.06 13.74 7.96
C SER A 23 -0.12 14.13 8.85
N GLN A 24 -0.48 13.27 9.80
CA GLN A 24 -1.56 13.53 10.75
C GLN A 24 -1.25 12.89 12.10
N GLY A 25 -1.22 13.70 13.15
CA GLY A 25 -1.01 13.21 14.53
C GLY A 25 0.34 12.51 14.74
N GLY A 26 1.41 12.96 14.06
CA GLY A 26 2.73 12.34 14.13
C GLY A 26 2.88 11.05 13.31
N VAL A 27 1.85 10.65 12.56
CA VAL A 27 1.88 9.52 11.64
C VAL A 27 1.94 10.03 10.20
N GLU A 28 2.85 9.46 9.40
CA GLU A 28 2.94 9.67 7.97
C GLU A 28 2.13 8.58 7.24
N TYR A 29 1.14 9.00 6.47
CA TYR A 29 0.32 8.13 5.65
C TYR A 29 0.79 8.21 4.20
N ILE A 30 0.94 7.05 3.56
CA ILE A 30 1.28 6.89 2.15
C ILE A 30 0.07 6.26 1.44
N GLY A 31 -0.45 6.93 0.44
CA GLY A 31 -1.70 6.60 -0.24
C GLY A 31 -1.50 6.31 -1.72
N PHE A 32 -2.23 5.32 -2.27
CA PHE A 32 -2.36 5.14 -3.72
C PHE A 32 -3.69 4.46 -4.09
N ASP A 33 -4.12 4.67 -5.34
CA ASP A 33 -5.32 4.05 -5.91
C ASP A 33 -4.95 3.17 -7.10
N SER A 34 -5.19 1.87 -6.97
CA SER A 34 -4.90 0.87 -8.01
C SER A 34 -6.18 0.20 -8.55
N ARG A 35 -7.36 0.79 -8.32
CA ARG A 35 -8.63 0.22 -8.81
C ARG A 35 -8.69 0.03 -10.32
N LYS A 36 -7.93 0.81 -11.07
CA LYS A 36 -7.89 0.73 -12.54
C LYS A 36 -6.77 -0.17 -13.06
N CYS A 37 -5.92 -0.70 -12.18
CA CYS A 37 -4.77 -1.52 -12.53
C CYS A 37 -5.16 -2.99 -12.69
N VAL A 38 -4.45 -3.68 -13.59
CA VAL A 38 -4.58 -5.14 -13.79
C VAL A 38 -3.32 -5.86 -13.27
N PRO A 39 -3.42 -7.10 -12.77
CA PRO A 39 -2.24 -7.86 -12.33
C PRO A 39 -1.15 -7.90 -13.42
N PRO A 40 0.15 -7.72 -13.07
CA PRO A 40 0.72 -7.69 -11.71
C PRO A 40 0.81 -6.29 -11.07
N GLU A 41 0.39 -5.22 -11.75
CA GLU A 41 0.62 -3.84 -11.32
C GLU A 41 0.10 -3.50 -9.90
N PRO A 42 -1.11 -3.92 -9.47
CA PRO A 42 -1.57 -3.69 -8.09
C PRO A 42 -0.61 -4.26 -7.04
N MET A 43 0.02 -5.40 -7.34
CA MET A 43 0.97 -6.04 -6.43
C MET A 43 2.27 -5.24 -6.36
N VAL A 44 2.82 -4.80 -7.51
CA VAL A 44 4.04 -3.99 -7.55
C VAL A 44 3.85 -2.68 -6.77
N ASN A 45 2.75 -1.97 -7.01
CA ASN A 45 2.42 -0.73 -6.30
C ASN A 45 2.27 -0.96 -4.79
N ALA A 46 1.64 -2.06 -4.38
CA ALA A 46 1.53 -2.40 -2.96
C ALA A 46 2.91 -2.66 -2.32
N LEU A 47 3.81 -3.39 -3.00
CA LEU A 47 5.16 -3.63 -2.49
C LEU A 47 5.99 -2.33 -2.39
N VAL A 48 5.89 -1.46 -3.40
CA VAL A 48 6.50 -0.12 -3.37
C VAL A 48 5.97 0.68 -2.18
N ALA A 49 4.66 0.66 -1.93
CA ALA A 49 4.06 1.35 -0.79
C ALA A 49 4.55 0.79 0.56
N LEU A 50 4.60 -0.54 0.68
CA LEU A 50 5.05 -1.22 1.90
C LEU A 50 6.52 -0.91 2.20
N ASN A 51 7.36 -0.67 1.20
CA ASN A 51 8.75 -0.27 1.40
C ASN A 51 8.91 1.06 2.17
N PHE A 52 7.89 1.93 2.18
CA PHE A 52 7.90 3.16 2.97
C PHE A 52 7.59 2.94 4.44
N VAL A 53 6.93 1.83 4.81
CA VAL A 53 6.57 1.53 6.20
C VAL A 53 7.78 0.95 6.93
N LYS A 54 8.64 1.83 7.43
CA LYS A 54 9.88 1.45 8.14
C LYS A 54 9.69 1.29 9.65
N ASP A 55 8.62 1.84 10.18
CA ASP A 55 8.33 1.88 11.61
C ASP A 55 6.82 2.15 11.83
N GLU A 56 6.39 2.14 13.09
CA GLU A 56 4.98 2.28 13.49
C GLU A 56 4.38 3.68 13.21
N THR A 57 5.22 4.69 12.96
CA THR A 57 4.78 6.06 12.60
C THR A 57 4.42 6.18 11.12
N LYS A 58 4.53 5.11 10.35
CA LYS A 58 4.20 5.09 8.93
C LYS A 58 3.10 4.09 8.61
N LYS A 59 2.15 4.51 7.78
CA LYS A 59 1.01 3.69 7.37
C LYS A 59 0.77 3.79 5.88
N VAL A 60 0.31 2.71 5.28
CA VAL A 60 -0.13 2.70 3.89
C VAL A 60 -1.65 2.68 3.84
N VAL A 61 -2.24 3.48 2.96
CA VAL A 61 -3.65 3.46 2.62
C VAL A 61 -3.77 3.14 1.13
N MET A 62 -4.19 1.93 0.80
CA MET A 62 -4.34 1.52 -0.59
C MET A 62 -5.80 1.24 -0.94
N VAL A 63 -6.21 1.69 -2.12
CA VAL A 63 -7.54 1.43 -2.66
C VAL A 63 -7.41 0.51 -3.86
N ASN A 64 -8.06 -0.65 -3.79
CA ASN A 64 -7.93 -1.71 -4.79
C ASN A 64 -9.30 -2.07 -5.35
N HIS A 65 -9.34 -2.58 -6.59
CA HIS A 65 -10.59 -3.04 -7.21
C HIS A 65 -11.12 -4.32 -6.56
N LYS A 66 -10.24 -5.10 -5.92
CA LYS A 66 -10.54 -6.32 -5.14
C LYS A 66 -9.57 -6.48 -3.99
N PHE A 67 -9.98 -7.24 -2.98
CA PHE A 67 -9.11 -7.63 -1.88
C PHE A 67 -7.94 -8.51 -2.35
N PRO A 68 -6.67 -8.13 -2.08
CA PRO A 68 -5.50 -8.79 -2.66
C PRO A 68 -5.12 -10.06 -1.88
N MET A 69 -5.90 -11.13 -2.04
CA MET A 69 -5.72 -12.41 -1.34
C MET A 69 -4.31 -13.02 -1.46
N GLY A 70 -3.56 -12.73 -2.53
CA GLY A 70 -2.18 -13.21 -2.70
C GLY A 70 -1.10 -12.41 -1.96
N LEU A 71 -1.40 -11.17 -1.55
CA LEU A 71 -0.47 -10.30 -0.81
C LEU A 71 -0.62 -10.47 0.69
N ILE A 72 -1.86 -10.55 1.18
CA ILE A 72 -2.18 -10.53 2.62
C ILE A 72 -1.41 -11.60 3.40
N PRO A 73 -1.37 -12.88 2.99
CA PRO A 73 -0.63 -13.91 3.72
C PRO A 73 0.87 -13.67 3.80
N LYS A 74 1.44 -12.89 2.87
CA LYS A 74 2.88 -12.59 2.83
C LYS A 74 3.29 -11.52 3.83
N ILE A 75 2.35 -10.67 4.24
CA ILE A 75 2.64 -9.48 5.04
C ILE A 75 1.94 -9.51 6.40
N GLU A 76 0.87 -10.29 6.59
CA GLU A 76 0.09 -10.31 7.82
C GLU A 76 0.88 -10.74 9.06
N SER A 77 2.01 -11.43 8.91
CA SER A 77 2.90 -11.76 10.02
C SER A 77 3.60 -10.54 10.62
N LYS A 78 3.90 -9.53 9.79
CA LYS A 78 4.65 -8.31 10.17
C LYS A 78 3.77 -7.06 10.26
N PHE A 79 2.62 -7.07 9.59
CA PHE A 79 1.76 -5.89 9.46
C PHE A 79 0.35 -6.16 10.00
N ASP A 80 -0.25 -5.14 10.60
CA ASP A 80 -1.67 -5.05 10.87
C ASP A 80 -2.39 -4.47 9.65
N ILE A 81 -3.54 -5.05 9.32
CA ILE A 81 -4.28 -4.74 8.10
C ILE A 81 -5.74 -4.49 8.48
N ALA A 82 -6.15 -3.23 8.41
CA ALA A 82 -7.55 -2.85 8.55
C ALA A 82 -8.19 -2.77 7.17
N ARG A 83 -9.31 -3.46 6.99
CA ARG A 83 -10.09 -3.47 5.75
C ARG A 83 -11.37 -2.67 5.91
N GLU A 84 -11.68 -1.89 4.88
CA GLU A 84 -12.97 -1.23 4.69
C GLU A 84 -13.51 -1.62 3.31
N ASP A 85 -14.71 -2.19 3.28
CA ASP A 85 -15.41 -2.50 2.04
C ASP A 85 -16.02 -1.23 1.45
N LEU A 86 -15.84 -1.06 0.14
CA LEU A 86 -16.40 0.05 -0.64
C LEU A 86 -17.48 -0.48 -1.57
N ASP A 87 -18.06 0.41 -2.38
CA ASP A 87 -19.05 0.01 -3.38
C ASP A 87 -18.51 -1.05 -4.35
N GLY A 88 -19.31 -2.10 -4.58
CA GLY A 88 -18.94 -3.24 -5.42
C GLY A 88 -17.93 -4.16 -4.75
N ASP A 89 -16.90 -4.59 -5.49
CA ASP A 89 -15.82 -5.44 -4.98
C ASP A 89 -14.62 -4.64 -4.45
N ALA A 90 -14.67 -3.31 -4.55
CA ALA A 90 -13.56 -2.44 -4.20
C ALA A 90 -13.32 -2.42 -2.68
N VAL A 91 -12.07 -2.30 -2.28
CA VAL A 91 -11.68 -2.25 -0.86
C VAL A 91 -10.65 -1.16 -0.62
N LYS A 92 -10.72 -0.54 0.55
CA LYS A 92 -9.67 0.30 1.11
C LYS A 92 -8.97 -0.46 2.22
N LEU A 93 -7.65 -0.56 2.14
CA LEU A 93 -6.83 -1.22 3.14
C LEU A 93 -5.91 -0.20 3.81
N THR A 94 -5.89 -0.20 5.13
CA THR A 94 -4.89 0.53 5.93
C THR A 94 -3.92 -0.47 6.51
N ILE A 95 -2.64 -0.32 6.21
CA ILE A 95 -1.58 -1.22 6.64
C ILE A 95 -0.61 -0.46 7.55
N SER A 96 -0.30 -1.04 8.70
CA SER A 96 0.69 -0.52 9.65
C SER A 96 1.62 -1.64 10.12
N LEU A 97 2.86 -1.30 10.49
CA LEU A 97 3.79 -2.26 11.07
C LEU A 97 3.29 -2.68 12.46
N LYS A 98 3.40 -3.97 12.79
CA LYS A 98 3.11 -4.46 14.14
C LYS A 98 4.18 -3.98 15.12
N PRO A 99 3.85 -3.78 16.42
CA PRO A 99 4.83 -3.41 17.43
C PRO A 99 6.00 -4.41 17.48
N GLY A 100 7.22 -3.90 17.36
CA GLY A 100 8.45 -4.71 17.37
C GLY A 100 8.73 -5.52 16.10
N ALA A 101 7.88 -5.44 15.07
CA ALA A 101 8.18 -6.03 13.77
C ALA A 101 9.19 -5.14 13.00
N VAL A 102 9.95 -5.76 12.10
CA VAL A 102 10.92 -5.06 11.25
C VAL A 102 10.56 -5.32 9.79
N ASN A 103 10.46 -4.23 9.02
CA ASN A 103 10.27 -4.29 7.58
C ASN A 103 11.62 -4.17 6.85
N GLU A 104 12.15 -5.33 6.46
CA GLU A 104 13.39 -5.45 5.69
C GLU A 104 13.26 -4.90 4.26
N GLY A 105 12.03 -4.62 3.82
CA GLY A 105 11.72 -4.23 2.46
C GLY A 105 11.39 -5.42 1.56
N PHE A 106 10.81 -5.10 0.42
CA PHE A 106 10.37 -6.01 -0.62
C PHE A 106 11.09 -5.66 -1.90
N ASP A 107 11.53 -6.68 -2.62
CA ASP A 107 12.07 -6.50 -3.96
C ASP A 107 10.93 -6.13 -4.92
N THR A 108 11.04 -4.95 -5.51
CA THR A 108 10.10 -4.41 -6.51
C THR A 108 10.67 -4.50 -7.92
N ASP A 109 11.96 -4.83 -8.05
CA ASP A 109 12.67 -5.10 -9.31
C ASP A 109 12.51 -6.59 -9.64
N ALA A 110 11.27 -7.02 -9.88
CA ALA A 110 11.01 -8.35 -10.38
C ALA A 110 11.46 -8.45 -11.85
N LYS A 111 12.77 -8.60 -12.07
CA LYS A 111 13.24 -9.38 -13.22
C LYS A 111 12.76 -10.80 -12.98
N CYS A 112 11.62 -11.15 -13.57
CA CYS A 112 11.17 -12.53 -13.69
C CYS A 112 12.31 -13.35 -14.32
N HIS A 113 13.05 -14.08 -13.49
CA HIS A 113 13.80 -15.24 -13.98
C HIS A 113 12.76 -16.34 -14.18
N GLY A 114 12.35 -16.51 -15.44
CA GLY A 114 11.80 -17.78 -15.92
C GLY A 114 12.90 -18.83 -16.03
#